data_AF-A0A0E9QIP5-F1
#
_entry.id   AF-A0A0E9QIP5-F1
#
_cell.length_a   1.000
_cell.length_b   1.000
_cell.length_c   1.000
_cell.angle_alpha   90.00
_cell.angle_beta   90.00
_cell.angle_gamma   90.00
#
_symmetry.space_group_name_H-M   'P 1'
#
loop_
_entity.id
_entity.type
_entity.pdbx_description
1 polymer ?
#
loop_
_entity_poly.entity_id
_entity_poly.type
_entity_poly.pdbx_seq_one_letter_code
_entity_poly.pdbx_strand_id
1 'polypeptide(L)'
;MRDVRIQTFGVHFGFKNKLLASDVVHGAAALLENVEKDESGSDNFIKALDCLSRSNIDRLHRGIDLAKKKLIGYPADCGQLHLYQPHPSRDLSCTAT
;
A
#
# COMPACT_ATOMS: atom_id res chain seq x y z
N MET A 1 -20.11 17.16 -6.13
CA MET A 1 -19.07 16.49 -5.32
C MET A 1 -19.22 16.98 -3.88
N ARG A 2 -19.86 16.21 -3.00
CA ARG A 2 -20.14 16.63 -1.60
C ARG A 2 -19.17 16.00 -0.59
N ASP A 3 -18.48 14.93 -0.98
CA ASP A 3 -17.68 14.08 -0.08
C ASP A 3 -16.16 14.30 -0.21
N VAL A 4 -15.74 15.50 -0.64
CA VAL A 4 -14.30 15.78 -0.82
C VAL A 4 -13.58 16.09 0.50
N ARG A 5 -14.33 16.48 1.54
CA ARG A 5 -13.78 16.78 2.87
C ARG A 5 -13.97 15.58 3.77
N ILE A 6 -12.85 14.95 4.13
CA ILE A 6 -12.83 13.78 5.00
C ILE A 6 -12.23 14.20 6.34
N GLN A 7 -12.90 13.82 7.43
CA GLN A 7 -12.35 13.99 8.78
C GLN A 7 -11.19 12.99 8.96
N THR A 8 -10.01 13.50 9.29
CA THR A 8 -8.80 12.68 9.42
C THR A 8 -7.86 13.28 10.45
N PHE A 9 -6.83 12.52 10.80
CA PHE A 9 -5.78 12.93 11.73
C PHE A 9 -4.52 13.31 10.95
N GLY A 10 -3.85 14.35 11.42
CA GLY A 10 -2.55 14.77 10.90
C GLY A 10 -1.53 14.81 12.04
N VAL A 11 -0.31 14.37 11.74
CA VAL A 11 0.82 14.48 12.64
C VAL A 11 1.81 15.50 12.11
N HIS A 12 2.44 16.25 13.02
CA HIS A 12 3.42 17.28 12.69
C HIS A 12 4.68 17.05 13.50
N PHE A 13 5.80 16.79 12.83
CA PHE A 13 7.10 16.50 13.46
C PHE A 13 8.05 17.69 13.50
N GLY A 14 7.54 18.89 13.22
CA GLY A 14 8.31 20.13 13.11
C GLY A 14 8.63 20.50 11.66
N PHE A 15 8.85 21.80 11.41
CA PHE A 15 9.12 22.37 10.08
C PHE A 15 8.09 21.94 9.02
N LYS A 16 8.55 21.32 7.92
CA LYS A 16 7.72 20.93 6.77
C LYS A 16 7.19 19.49 6.84
N ASN A 17 7.41 18.79 7.96
CA ASN A 17 7.05 17.37 8.09
C ASN A 17 5.62 17.24 8.67
N LYS A 18 4.62 17.63 7.87
CA LYS A 18 3.20 17.39 8.16
C LYS A 18 2.72 16.22 7.33
N LEU A 19 2.23 15.16 7.98
CA LEU A 19 1.72 13.96 7.33
C LEU A 19 0.26 13.72 7.73
N LEU A 20 -0.59 13.38 6.77
CA LEU A 20 -1.94 12.91 7.05
C LEU A 20 -1.95 11.40 7.26
N ALA A 21 -2.90 10.90 8.05
CA ALA A 21 -3.05 9.46 8.29
C ALA A 21 -3.17 8.67 6.96
N SER A 22 -3.85 9.24 5.97
CA SER A 22 -3.95 8.65 4.63
C SER A 22 -2.59 8.48 3.97
N ASP A 23 -1.72 9.49 4.02
CA ASP A 23 -0.42 9.46 3.33
C ASP A 23 0.48 8.38 3.94
N VAL A 24 0.42 8.23 5.26
CA VAL A 24 1.17 7.19 5.97
C VAL A 24 0.71 5.79 5.57
N VAL A 25 -0.61 5.56 5.51
CA VAL A 25 -1.17 4.26 5.10
C VAL A 25 -0.77 3.91 3.67
N HIS A 26 -0.91 4.85 2.73
CA HIS A 26 -0.55 4.60 1.33
C HIS A 26 0.95 4.37 1.16
N GLY A 27 1.79 5.13 1.88
CA GLY A 27 3.24 4.94 1.85
C GLY A 27 3.67 3.58 2.42
N ALA A 28 3.09 3.17 3.54
CA ALA A 28 3.38 1.88 4.17
C ALA A 28 2.89 0.70 3.31
N ALA A 29 1.68 0.79 2.74
CA ALA A 29 1.16 -0.20 1.82
C ALA A 29 2.05 -0.35 0.58
N ALA A 30 2.48 0.78 0.00
CA ALA A 30 3.39 0.75 -1.15
C ALA A 30 4.75 0.11 -0.83
N LEU A 31 5.28 0.29 0.39
CA LEU A 31 6.50 -0.39 0.84
C LEU A 31 6.30 -1.88 1.05
N LEU A 32 5.15 -2.29 1.60
CA LEU A 32 4.81 -3.68 1.85
C LEU A 32 4.60 -4.45 0.53
N GLU A 33 3.94 -3.83 -0.45
CA GLU A 33 3.64 -4.39 -1.77
C GLU A 33 4.80 -4.28 -2.77
N ASN A 34 5.89 -3.61 -2.40
CA ASN A 34 7.05 -3.46 -3.27
C ASN A 34 7.85 -4.75 -3.32
N VAL A 35 7.56 -5.60 -4.30
CA VAL A 35 8.36 -6.80 -4.59
C VAL A 35 9.57 -6.38 -5.42
N GLU A 36 10.60 -5.82 -4.77
CA GLU A 36 11.92 -5.72 -5.41
C GLU A 36 12.49 -7.13 -5.58
N LYS A 37 13.18 -7.35 -6.70
CA LYS A 37 13.53 -8.69 -7.22
C LYS A 37 14.44 -9.55 -6.33
N ASP A 38 15.01 -8.98 -5.27
CA ASP A 38 16.02 -9.63 -4.44
C ASP A 38 15.67 -9.68 -2.94
N GLU A 39 14.44 -9.33 -2.55
CA GLU A 39 14.06 -9.22 -1.13
C GLU A 39 13.03 -10.27 -0.72
N SER A 40 13.25 -10.89 0.45
CA SER A 40 12.27 -11.82 1.00
C SER A 40 11.03 -11.05 1.44
N GLY A 41 9.83 -11.64 1.33
CA GLY A 41 8.59 -10.96 1.75
C GLY A 41 8.61 -10.48 3.21
N SER A 42 9.41 -11.13 4.07
CA SER A 42 9.67 -10.70 5.44
C SER A 42 10.47 -9.39 5.54
N ASP A 43 11.43 -9.14 4.63
CA ASP A 43 12.23 -7.92 4.63
C ASP A 43 11.36 -6.70 4.29
N ASN A 44 10.43 -6.87 3.35
CA ASN A 44 9.45 -5.83 2.99
C ASN A 44 8.53 -5.48 4.16
N PHE A 45 8.09 -6.49 4.90
CA PHE A 45 7.30 -6.28 6.12
C PHE A 45 8.07 -5.48 7.17
N ILE A 46 9.33 -5.85 7.44
CA ILE A 46 10.17 -5.13 8.41
C ILE A 46 10.39 -3.68 7.96
N LYS A 47 10.64 -3.44 6.66
CA LYS A 47 10.80 -2.09 6.12
C LYS A 47 9.54 -1.24 6.23
N ALA A 48 8.37 -1.83 5.97
CA ALA A 48 7.09 -1.18 6.13
C ALA A 48 6.79 -0.88 7.61
N LEU A 49 7.16 -1.77 8.53
CA LEU A 49 7.03 -1.53 9.97
C LEU A 49 7.97 -0.40 10.44
N ASP A 50 9.22 -0.44 9.99
CA ASP A 50 10.25 0.54 10.35
C ASP A 50 9.89 1.98 9.93
N CYS A 51 9.11 2.16 8.86
CA CYS A 51 8.71 3.49 8.39
C CYS A 51 7.70 4.19 9.32
N LEU A 52 7.05 3.44 10.23
CA LEU A 52 6.16 4.00 11.26
C LEU A 52 6.94 4.59 12.44
N SER A 53 8.24 4.29 12.53
CA SER A 53 9.11 4.90 13.54
C SER A 53 9.44 6.34 13.17
N ARG A 54 9.31 7.25 14.13
CA ARG A 54 9.68 8.67 13.98
C ARG A 54 11.14 8.88 13.59
N SER A 55 12.00 7.93 13.94
CA SER A 55 13.43 7.98 13.63
C SER A 55 13.74 7.70 12.15
N ASN A 56 12.79 7.13 11.40
CA ASN A 56 12.98 6.64 10.04
C ASN A 56 12.02 7.29 9.02
N ILE A 57 11.74 8.59 9.18
CA ILE A 57 10.74 9.30 8.37
C ILE A 57 11.13 9.42 6.89
N ASP A 58 12.42 9.39 6.59
CA ASP A 58 12.98 9.28 5.25
C ASP A 58 12.53 8.01 4.51
N ARG A 59 12.36 6.87 5.20
CA ARG A 59 11.77 5.66 4.61
C ARG A 59 10.30 5.86 4.25
N LEU A 60 9.56 6.54 5.12
CA LEU A 60 8.16 6.85 4.88
C LEU A 60 7.99 7.78 3.65
N HIS A 61 8.86 8.78 3.49
CA HIS A 61 8.87 9.62 2.29
C HIS A 61 9.13 8.82 1.01
N ARG A 62 10.07 7.87 1.03
CA ARG A 62 10.29 6.97 -0.11
C ARG A 62 9.04 6.14 -0.43
N GLY A 63 8.38 5.61 0.60
CA GLY A 63 7.12 4.88 0.46
C GLY A 63 6.01 5.73 -0.17
N ILE A 64 5.89 7.00 0.24
CA ILE A 64 4.93 7.94 -0.35
C ILE A 64 5.24 8.21 -1.83
N ASP A 65 6.51 8.33 -2.21
CA ASP A 65 6.88 8.51 -3.62
C ASP A 65 6.60 7.25 -4.46
N LEU A 66 6.75 6.06 -3.89
CA LEU A 66 6.29 4.81 -4.50
C LEU A 66 4.77 4.77 -4.64
N ALA A 67 4.03 5.17 -3.62
CA ALA A 67 2.58 5.26 -3.65
C ALA A 67 2.08 6.22 -4.74
N LYS A 68 2.74 7.37 -4.92
CA LYS A 68 2.44 8.30 -6.03
C LYS A 68 2.68 7.66 -7.40
N LYS A 69 3.79 6.93 -7.58
CA LYS A 69 4.05 6.19 -8.83
C LYS A 69 2.95 5.16 -9.09
N LYS A 70 2.52 4.43 -8.07
CA LYS A 70 1.40 3.48 -8.15
C LYS A 70 0.11 4.20 -8.54
N LEU A 71 -0.21 5.34 -7.92
CA LEU A 71 -1.40 6.13 -8.25
C LEU A 71 -1.37 6.75 -9.65
N ILE A 72 -0.20 7.02 -10.23
CA ILE A 72 -0.08 7.49 -11.63
C ILE A 72 -0.15 6.31 -12.60
N GLY A 73 0.32 5.12 -12.21
CA GLY A 73 0.16 3.89 -13.00
C GLY A 73 -1.26 3.31 -12.96
N TYR A 74 -1.94 3.39 -11.81
CA TYR A 74 -3.28 2.84 -11.58
C TYR A 74 -4.44 3.44 -12.41
N PRO A 75 -4.43 4.71 -12.88
CA PRO A 75 -5.46 5.17 -13.82
C PRO A 75 -5.45 4.39 -15.15
N ALA A 76 -4.37 3.66 -15.48
CA ALA A 76 -4.37 2.73 -16.61
C ALA A 76 -5.08 1.40 -16.29
N ASP A 77 -4.98 0.88 -15.06
CA ASP A 77 -5.60 -0.39 -14.67
C ASP A 77 -7.10 -0.27 -14.39
N CYS A 78 -7.59 0.92 -14.03
CA CYS A 78 -9.03 1.14 -13.84
C CYS A 78 -9.83 1.05 -15.17
N GLY A 79 -9.16 1.05 -16.33
CA GLY A 79 -9.74 0.71 -17.63
C GLY A 79 -9.77 -0.80 -17.94
N GLN A 80 -9.08 -1.65 -17.17
CA GLN A 80 -8.87 -3.08 -17.49
C GLN A 80 -9.65 -4.03 -16.56
N LEU A 81 -10.41 -3.53 -15.58
CA LEU A 81 -11.14 -4.36 -14.61
C LEU A 81 -12.48 -4.95 -15.12
N HIS A 82 -12.63 -5.10 -16.44
CA HIS A 82 -13.77 -5.83 -17.05
C HIS A 82 -13.36 -7.18 -17.62
N LEU A 83 -12.44 -7.91 -16.99
CA LEU A 83 -12.17 -9.33 -17.32
C LEU A 83 -11.68 -10.09 -16.08
N TYR A 84 -12.47 -10.07 -15.00
CA TYR A 84 -12.36 -11.10 -13.96
C TYR A 84 -13.20 -12.31 -14.43
N GLN A 85 -12.57 -13.24 -15.15
CA GLN A 85 -13.15 -14.57 -15.33
C GLN A 85 -13.03 -15.34 -14.00
N PRO A 86 -14.12 -15.83 -13.40
CA PRO A 86 -14.03 -16.66 -12.21
C PRO A 86 -13.39 -18.01 -12.58
N HIS A 87 -12.28 -18.34 -11.95
CA HIS A 87 -11.71 -19.68 -12.01
C HIS A 87 -12.70 -20.69 -11.41
N PRO A 88 -12.89 -21.88 -12.03
CA PRO A 88 -13.77 -22.90 -11.49
C PRO A 88 -13.14 -23.53 -10.26
N SER A 89 -13.75 -23.33 -9.10
CA SER A 89 -13.56 -24.16 -7.92
C SER A 89 -13.81 -25.62 -8.30
N ARG A 90 -12.75 -26.42 -8.39
CA ARG A 90 -12.87 -27.88 -8.32
C ARG A 90 -12.73 -28.26 -6.86
N ASP A 91 -13.86 -28.52 -6.24
CA ASP A 91 -13.95 -29.12 -4.91
C ASP A 91 -13.18 -30.45 -4.89
N LEU A 92 -12.09 -30.47 -4.15
CA LEU A 92 -11.59 -31.71 -3.56
C LEU A 92 -12.48 -32.03 -2.35
N SER A 93 -13.43 -32.94 -2.52
CA SER A 93 -14.02 -33.66 -1.40
C SER A 93 -13.56 -35.11 -1.41
N CYS A 94 -12.72 -35.38 -0.42
CA CYS A 94 -12.39 -36.63 0.25
C CYS A 94 -13.16 -37.91 -0.13
N THR A 95 -12.37 -38.97 -0.26
CA THR A 95 -12.72 -40.39 -0.11
C THR A 95 -13.55 -40.70 1.15
N ALA A 96 -14.58 -41.55 1.01
CA ALA A 96 -15.04 -42.48 2.04
C ALA A 96 -15.82 -43.65 1.40
N THR A 97 -15.26 -44.85 1.56
CA THR A 97 -15.81 -46.23 1.52
C THR A 97 -16.79 -46.64 0.42
#